data_AF-A0A2L0B7P8-F1
#
_entry.id   AF-A0A2L0B7P8-F1
#
_cell.length_a   1.000
_cell.length_b   1.000
_cell.length_c   1.000
_cell.angle_alpha   90.00
_cell.angle_beta   90.00
_cell.angle_gamma   90.00
#
_symmetry.space_group_name_H-M   'P 1'
#
loop_
_entity.id
_entity.type
_entity.pdbx_description
1 polymer ?
#
loop_
_entity_poly.entity_id
_entity_poly.type
_entity_poly.pdbx_seq_one_letter_code
_entity_poly.pdbx_strand_id
1 'polypeptide(L)'
;SKVNFCATSPCQNGGICTTIHAGHKCTCQEGFYGKNCEFSGYDCDSDPCQNGGVCRISDGGGYVCECPPGTQGTNCEIDSLNECNSNPCKHPEAICQDKLGDYACYCPAKHTGKNCDVYDRNAPAGLGQDGIAQMDPNNFYAKDLEKQRQQCNQNKCPMKRGNRRCDEECNTYACEFDGNDCSLGINPWENCTASIRCFEVFMDGICNEDCNNPQCLFDGRDCQKSLQPCNPIYDAYCQKHYANGYCDYGCNNAEC
;
A
#
# COMPACT_ATOMS: atom_id res chain seq x y z
N SER A 1 -37.57 -40.39 19.22
CA SER A 1 -36.14 -40.52 18.83
C SER A 1 -35.55 -39.12 18.74
N LYS A 2 -34.42 -38.85 19.40
CA LYS A 2 -33.72 -37.56 19.27
C LYS A 2 -32.93 -37.62 17.96
N VAL A 3 -33.32 -36.83 16.97
CA VAL A 3 -32.60 -36.77 15.68
C VAL A 3 -31.20 -36.22 15.95
N ASN A 4 -30.16 -36.97 15.59
CA ASN A 4 -28.78 -36.51 15.67
C ASN A 4 -28.39 -35.85 14.34
N PHE A 5 -28.48 -34.52 14.29
CA PHE A 5 -28.14 -33.75 13.09
C PHE A 5 -26.64 -33.74 12.78
N CYS A 6 -25.79 -34.22 13.69
CA CYS A 6 -24.35 -34.39 13.48
C CYS A 6 -23.97 -35.75 12.90
N ALA A 7 -24.91 -36.68 12.74
CA ALA A 7 -24.62 -38.05 12.26
C ALA A 7 -24.02 -38.07 10.84
N THR A 8 -24.30 -37.06 10.02
CA THR A 8 -23.75 -36.91 8.66
C THR A 8 -22.49 -36.05 8.61
N SER A 9 -21.91 -35.69 9.76
CA SER A 9 -20.75 -34.79 9.86
C SER A 9 -20.91 -33.51 9.03
N PRO A 10 -21.94 -32.69 9.27
CA PRO A 10 -22.24 -31.54 8.43
C PRO A 10 -21.19 -30.42 8.53
N CYS A 11 -20.39 -30.38 9.60
CA CYS A 11 -19.33 -29.38 9.78
C CYS A 11 -18.06 -29.80 9.04
N GLN A 12 -17.57 -28.93 8.17
CA GLN A 12 -16.36 -29.09 7.37
C GLN A 12 -15.13 -28.52 8.09
N ASN A 13 -13.95 -28.73 7.53
CA ASN A 13 -12.69 -28.09 7.96
C ASN A 13 -12.39 -28.19 9.46
N GLY A 14 -12.68 -29.34 10.07
CA GLY A 14 -12.42 -29.58 11.49
C GLY A 14 -13.40 -28.88 12.45
N GLY A 15 -14.50 -28.33 11.94
CA GLY A 15 -15.57 -27.72 12.74
C GLY A 15 -16.25 -28.72 13.68
N ILE A 16 -16.54 -28.29 14.90
CA ILE A 16 -17.16 -29.11 15.94
C ILE A 16 -18.68 -29.02 15.80
N CYS A 17 -19.33 -30.15 15.51
CA CYS A 17 -20.78 -30.23 15.38
C CYS A 17 -21.47 -30.42 16.72
N THR A 18 -22.44 -29.56 17.03
CA THR A 18 -23.33 -29.69 18.19
C THR A 18 -24.79 -29.76 17.74
N THR A 19 -25.52 -30.78 18.20
CA THR A 19 -26.97 -30.88 17.96
C THR A 19 -27.71 -29.85 18.82
N ILE A 20 -28.58 -29.05 18.21
CA ILE A 20 -29.45 -28.06 18.88
C ILE A 20 -30.93 -28.43 18.67
N HIS A 21 -31.85 -27.75 19.36
CA HIS A 21 -33.29 -28.05 19.29
C HIS A 21 -33.88 -28.02 17.87
N ALA A 22 -33.29 -27.23 16.96
CA ALA A 22 -33.75 -27.06 15.58
C ALA A 22 -32.63 -27.29 14.55
N GLY A 23 -31.84 -28.36 14.71
CA GLY A 23 -30.82 -28.76 13.73
C GLY A 23 -29.45 -28.98 14.35
N HIS A 24 -28.41 -28.51 13.66
CA HIS A 24 -27.03 -28.50 14.14
C HIS A 24 -26.47 -27.08 14.17
N LYS A 25 -25.46 -26.88 15.02
CA LYS A 25 -24.59 -25.72 15.02
C LYS A 25 -23.15 -26.21 14.86
N CYS A 26 -22.43 -25.63 13.92
CA CYS A 26 -21.00 -25.84 13.78
C CYS A 26 -20.25 -24.74 14.54
N THR A 27 -19.30 -25.15 15.37
CA THR A 27 -18.27 -24.24 15.91
C THR A 27 -17.04 -24.40 15.05
N CYS A 28 -16.69 -23.38 14.27
CA CYS A 28 -15.59 -23.43 13.33
C CYS A 28 -14.24 -23.29 14.03
N GLN A 29 -13.23 -23.94 13.45
CA GLN A 29 -11.84 -23.69 13.81
C GLN A 29 -11.43 -22.28 13.36
N GLU A 30 -10.35 -21.76 13.94
CA GLU A 30 -9.79 -20.48 13.56
C GLU A 30 -9.50 -20.44 12.05
N GLY A 31 -9.87 -19.35 11.38
CA GLY A 31 -9.75 -19.20 9.93
C GLY A 31 -10.89 -19.83 9.11
N PHE A 32 -11.90 -20.45 9.70
CA PHE A 32 -13.07 -20.99 8.99
C PHE A 32 -14.39 -20.38 9.47
N TYR A 33 -15.35 -20.25 8.56
CA TYR A 33 -16.66 -19.64 8.83
C TYR A 33 -17.74 -20.21 7.90
N GLY A 34 -18.96 -19.73 8.05
CA GLY A 34 -20.16 -20.27 7.42
C GLY A 34 -20.92 -21.23 8.32
N LYS A 35 -22.14 -21.57 7.90
CA LYS A 35 -23.07 -22.40 8.68
C LYS A 35 -22.51 -23.78 9.01
N ASN A 36 -21.68 -24.30 8.11
CA ASN A 36 -21.05 -25.60 8.16
C ASN A 36 -19.52 -25.50 8.19
N CYS A 37 -18.94 -24.33 8.46
CA CYS A 37 -17.48 -24.10 8.38
C CYS A 37 -16.90 -24.41 6.99
N GLU A 38 -17.72 -24.24 5.96
CA GLU A 38 -17.39 -24.54 4.56
C GLU A 38 -16.48 -23.48 3.93
N PHE A 39 -16.42 -22.29 4.51
CA PHE A 39 -15.60 -21.18 4.02
C PHE A 39 -14.34 -21.04 4.86
N SER A 40 -13.21 -20.70 4.23
CA SER A 40 -11.95 -20.35 4.88
C SER A 40 -11.59 -18.90 4.56
N GLY A 41 -10.92 -18.24 5.52
CA GLY A 41 -10.49 -16.86 5.45
C GLY A 41 -9.61 -16.60 4.25
N TYR A 42 -10.19 -16.00 3.22
CA TYR A 42 -9.52 -15.41 2.05
C TYR A 42 -10.28 -14.23 1.46
N ASP A 43 -11.57 -14.06 1.78
CA ASP A 43 -12.42 -13.04 1.14
C ASP A 43 -11.92 -11.61 1.40
N CYS A 44 -11.38 -11.34 2.58
CA CYS A 44 -10.73 -10.06 2.88
C CYS A 44 -9.23 -10.01 2.57
N ASP A 45 -8.55 -11.15 2.36
CA ASP A 45 -7.10 -11.20 2.11
C ASP A 45 -6.70 -10.56 0.78
N SER A 46 -7.66 -10.50 -0.15
CA SER A 46 -7.53 -9.78 -1.42
C SER A 46 -7.72 -8.27 -1.30
N ASP A 47 -7.94 -7.75 -0.09
CA ASP A 47 -8.28 -6.36 0.20
C ASP A 47 -9.34 -5.79 -0.77
N PRO A 48 -10.53 -6.43 -0.86
CA PRO A 48 -11.52 -6.05 -1.87
C PRO A 48 -12.13 -4.65 -1.61
N CYS A 49 -12.03 -4.13 -0.39
CA CYS A 49 -12.54 -2.83 0.01
C CYS A 49 -11.58 -1.70 -0.37
N GLN A 50 -12.06 -0.76 -1.16
CA GLN A 50 -11.31 0.38 -1.67
C GLN A 50 -11.45 1.59 -0.74
N ASN A 51 -10.62 2.61 -0.96
CA ASN A 51 -10.74 3.95 -0.37
C ASN A 51 -10.80 3.97 1.17
N GLY A 52 -10.09 3.05 1.82
CA GLY A 52 -10.08 2.95 3.29
C GLY A 52 -11.28 2.22 3.88
N GLY A 53 -12.09 1.54 3.07
CA GLY A 53 -13.11 0.60 3.50
C GLY A 53 -12.54 -0.50 4.40
N VAL A 54 -13.23 -0.80 5.50
CA VAL A 54 -12.83 -1.88 6.41
C VAL A 54 -13.51 -3.17 5.96
N CYS A 55 -12.71 -4.13 5.51
CA CYS A 55 -13.23 -5.43 5.14
C CYS A 55 -13.59 -6.25 6.38
N ARG A 56 -14.79 -6.81 6.41
CA ARG A 56 -15.24 -7.77 7.42
C ARG A 56 -15.76 -9.03 6.76
N ILE A 57 -15.46 -10.17 7.38
CA ILE A 57 -16.02 -11.44 6.96
C ILE A 57 -17.50 -11.49 7.36
N SER A 58 -18.35 -11.90 6.42
CA SER A 58 -19.79 -12.01 6.63
C SER A 58 -20.15 -13.36 7.28
N ASP A 59 -21.05 -13.34 8.26
CA ASP A 59 -21.53 -14.53 8.99
C ASP A 59 -22.15 -15.61 8.06
N GLY A 60 -22.57 -15.22 6.85
CA GLY A 60 -23.17 -16.10 5.84
C GLY A 60 -22.22 -16.65 4.78
N GLY A 61 -20.92 -16.32 4.83
CA GLY A 61 -19.99 -16.49 3.72
C GLY A 61 -19.77 -15.17 2.96
N GLY A 62 -18.58 -14.95 2.38
CA GLY A 62 -18.23 -13.70 1.71
C GLY A 62 -17.59 -12.65 2.63
N TYR A 63 -17.39 -11.45 2.08
CA TYR A 63 -17.00 -10.24 2.82
C TYR A 63 -18.08 -9.16 2.72
N VAL A 64 -17.97 -8.17 3.61
CA VAL A 64 -18.68 -6.90 3.56
C VAL A 64 -17.68 -5.77 3.79
N CYS A 65 -17.76 -4.72 2.99
CA CYS A 65 -16.97 -3.52 3.19
C CYS A 65 -17.75 -2.51 4.04
N GLU A 66 -17.18 -2.14 5.19
CA GLU A 66 -17.64 -0.98 5.94
C GLU A 66 -17.00 0.27 5.32
N CYS A 67 -17.79 0.98 4.52
CA CYS A 67 -17.30 2.13 3.76
C CYS A 67 -17.14 3.37 4.64
N PRO A 68 -16.01 4.10 4.51
CA PRO A 68 -15.82 5.37 5.20
C PRO A 68 -16.83 6.42 4.69
N PRO A 69 -17.06 7.46 5.50
CA PRO A 69 -17.94 8.56 5.11
C PRO A 69 -17.57 9.11 3.72
N GLY A 70 -18.59 9.33 2.89
CA GLY A 70 -18.40 9.82 1.53
C GLY A 70 -18.25 8.72 0.47
N THR A 71 -18.02 7.46 0.86
CA THR A 71 -17.97 6.33 -0.08
C THR A 71 -19.12 5.34 0.11
N GLN A 72 -19.51 4.66 -0.97
CA GLN A 72 -20.50 3.60 -0.99
C GLN A 72 -20.15 2.55 -2.06
N GLY A 73 -20.97 1.51 -2.19
CA GLY A 73 -20.75 0.42 -3.14
C GLY A 73 -20.43 -0.89 -2.43
N THR A 74 -20.21 -1.95 -3.20
CA THR A 74 -19.87 -3.26 -2.60
C THR A 74 -18.46 -3.23 -2.02
N ASN A 75 -17.59 -2.47 -2.68
CA ASN A 75 -16.16 -2.34 -2.42
C ASN A 75 -15.80 -0.89 -2.05
N CYS A 76 -16.75 -0.05 -1.68
CA CYS A 76 -16.54 1.38 -1.41
C CYS A 76 -15.98 2.17 -2.61
N GLU A 77 -16.31 1.73 -3.82
CA GLU A 77 -15.82 2.25 -5.10
C GLU A 77 -16.62 3.44 -5.63
N ILE A 78 -17.77 3.75 -5.02
CA ILE A 78 -18.70 4.78 -5.48
C ILE A 78 -18.57 5.99 -4.58
N ASP A 79 -18.40 7.15 -5.19
CA ASP A 79 -18.45 8.44 -4.52
C ASP A 79 -19.92 8.79 -4.22
N SER A 80 -20.23 8.98 -2.95
CA SER A 80 -21.57 9.25 -2.46
C SER A 80 -21.72 10.68 -1.90
N LEU A 81 -20.61 11.41 -1.76
CA LEU A 81 -20.61 12.75 -1.19
C LEU A 81 -19.56 13.60 -1.90
N ASN A 82 -19.99 14.69 -2.52
CA ASN A 82 -19.04 15.70 -2.97
C ASN A 82 -18.62 16.59 -1.78
N GLU A 83 -17.43 16.37 -1.22
CA GLU A 83 -16.93 17.09 -0.04
C GLU A 83 -16.69 18.57 -0.34
N CYS A 84 -16.45 18.95 -1.60
CA CYS A 84 -16.28 20.33 -2.01
C CYS A 84 -17.51 21.21 -1.76
N ASN A 85 -18.72 20.63 -1.71
CA ASN A 85 -19.94 21.37 -1.38
C ASN A 85 -19.91 22.01 0.02
N SER A 86 -19.07 21.50 0.93
CA SER A 86 -18.90 22.06 2.27
C SER A 86 -17.97 23.29 2.31
N ASN A 87 -17.41 23.69 1.16
CA ASN A 87 -16.37 24.73 1.02
C ASN A 87 -15.20 24.52 2.00
N PRO A 88 -14.50 23.37 1.94
CA PRO A 88 -13.48 23.05 2.92
C PRO A 88 -12.19 23.89 2.77
N CYS A 89 -11.88 24.35 1.54
CA CYS A 89 -10.72 25.19 1.25
C CYS A 89 -10.92 26.62 1.77
N LYS A 90 -9.99 27.13 2.58
CA LYS A 90 -10.19 28.39 3.33
C LYS A 90 -10.01 29.68 2.53
N HIS A 91 -9.44 29.60 1.34
CA HIS A 91 -9.16 30.76 0.51
C HIS A 91 -10.09 30.82 -0.71
N PRO A 92 -10.60 32.00 -1.09
CA PRO A 92 -11.48 32.14 -2.24
C PRO A 92 -10.77 31.84 -3.57
N GLU A 93 -9.44 32.00 -3.62
CA GLU A 93 -8.62 31.62 -4.76
C GLU A 93 -8.26 30.13 -4.78
N ALA A 94 -8.56 29.39 -3.71
CA ALA A 94 -8.29 27.96 -3.67
C ALA A 94 -9.32 27.17 -4.48
N ILE A 95 -8.83 26.23 -5.29
CA ILE A 95 -9.69 25.37 -6.10
C ILE A 95 -9.93 24.08 -5.33
N CYS A 96 -11.19 23.76 -5.04
CA CYS A 96 -11.56 22.46 -4.49
C CYS A 96 -11.78 21.47 -5.63
N GLN A 97 -11.13 20.31 -5.53
CA GLN A 97 -11.35 19.17 -6.40
C GLN A 97 -11.90 18.02 -5.57
N ASP A 98 -13.07 17.53 -5.98
CA ASP A 98 -13.72 16.36 -5.40
C ASP A 98 -12.91 15.10 -5.70
N LYS A 99 -12.81 14.21 -4.71
CA LYS A 99 -12.18 12.91 -4.83
C LYS A 99 -13.07 11.87 -4.16
N LEU A 100 -12.83 10.61 -4.50
CA LEU A 100 -13.62 9.51 -3.96
C LEU A 100 -13.43 9.40 -2.43
N GLY A 101 -14.42 9.87 -1.66
CA GLY A 101 -14.39 9.91 -0.19
C GLY A 101 -13.45 10.93 0.43
N ASP A 102 -12.95 11.89 -0.35
CA ASP A 102 -12.08 12.97 0.13
C ASP A 102 -12.11 14.17 -0.83
N TYR A 103 -11.38 15.23 -0.51
CA TYR A 103 -11.17 16.36 -1.42
C TYR A 103 -9.72 16.81 -1.42
N ALA A 104 -9.35 17.50 -2.49
CA ALA A 104 -8.09 18.21 -2.61
C ALA A 104 -8.33 19.72 -2.74
N CYS A 105 -7.62 20.51 -1.97
CA CYS A 105 -7.54 21.95 -2.17
C CYS A 105 -6.27 22.31 -2.93
N TYR A 106 -6.37 23.07 -4.01
CA TYR A 106 -5.22 23.71 -4.64
C TYR A 106 -5.07 25.10 -4.05
N CYS A 107 -4.04 25.27 -3.24
CA CYS A 107 -3.79 26.46 -2.46
C CYS A 107 -3.12 27.56 -3.31
N PRO A 108 -3.50 28.82 -3.08
CA PRO A 108 -2.77 29.95 -3.64
C PRO A 108 -1.37 30.03 -3.03
N ALA A 109 -0.48 30.77 -3.71
CA ALA A 109 0.87 30.98 -3.19
C ALA A 109 0.82 31.54 -1.77
N LYS A 110 1.74 31.06 -0.95
CA LYS A 110 1.89 31.34 0.47
C LYS A 110 0.90 30.63 1.41
N HIS A 111 0.09 29.72 0.89
CA HIS A 111 -0.86 28.93 1.66
C HIS A 111 -0.66 27.43 1.40
N THR A 112 -0.78 26.62 2.45
CA THR A 112 -0.51 25.18 2.49
C THR A 112 -1.46 24.50 3.49
N GLY A 113 -1.32 23.19 3.73
CA GLY A 113 -2.27 22.40 4.52
C GLY A 113 -3.40 21.85 3.66
N LYS A 114 -4.02 20.73 4.09
CA LYS A 114 -5.13 20.09 3.35
C LYS A 114 -6.26 21.06 3.00
N ASN A 115 -6.47 22.07 3.84
CA ASN A 115 -7.51 23.09 3.71
C ASN A 115 -7.00 24.47 3.28
N CYS A 116 -5.72 24.59 2.95
CA CYS A 116 -5.03 25.87 2.68
C CYS A 116 -5.02 26.84 3.87
N ASP A 117 -5.17 26.35 5.10
CA ASP A 117 -5.27 27.13 6.33
C ASP A 117 -3.90 27.47 6.95
N VAL A 118 -2.82 26.88 6.43
CA VAL A 118 -1.45 27.11 6.91
C VAL A 118 -0.75 28.15 6.04
N TYR A 119 -0.30 29.26 6.64
CA TYR A 119 0.46 30.28 5.93
C TYR A 119 1.97 29.99 5.94
N ASP A 120 2.58 29.91 4.76
CA ASP A 120 4.03 29.81 4.57
C ASP A 120 4.47 30.80 3.49
N ARG A 121 5.22 31.85 3.86
CA ARG A 121 5.66 32.91 2.94
C ARG A 121 6.41 32.40 1.69
N ASN A 122 7.05 31.23 1.75
CA ASN A 122 7.85 30.68 0.67
C ASN A 122 7.11 29.62 -0.16
N ALA A 123 5.92 29.20 0.26
CA ALA A 123 5.19 28.15 -0.44
C ALA A 123 4.68 28.62 -1.83
N PRO A 124 4.96 27.85 -2.90
CA PRO A 124 4.34 28.10 -4.21
C PRO A 124 2.84 27.77 -4.17
N ALA A 125 2.10 28.26 -5.16
CA ALA A 125 0.73 27.76 -5.37
C ALA A 125 0.79 26.28 -5.77
N GLY A 126 -0.13 25.46 -5.27
CA GLY A 126 -0.07 24.01 -5.51
C GLY A 126 -1.05 23.21 -4.67
N LEU A 127 -0.91 21.89 -4.69
CA LEU A 127 -1.76 21.00 -3.90
C LEU A 127 -1.54 21.23 -2.40
N GLY A 128 -2.63 21.45 -1.67
CA GLY A 128 -2.65 21.54 -0.22
C GLY A 128 -2.34 20.19 0.38
N GLN A 129 -1.14 20.07 0.95
CA GLN A 129 -0.70 18.91 1.70
C GLN A 129 -0.58 19.32 3.17
N ASP A 130 -1.05 18.46 4.08
CA ASP A 130 -0.68 18.58 5.49
C ASP A 130 0.85 18.58 5.54
N GLY A 131 1.40 19.64 6.15
CA GLY A 131 2.77 20.08 5.91
C GLY A 131 3.77 18.94 5.82
N ILE A 132 4.61 18.98 4.77
CA ILE A 132 5.78 18.14 4.49
C ILE A 132 5.97 17.10 5.59
N ALA A 133 5.63 15.84 5.32
CA ALA A 133 6.16 14.73 6.10
C ALA A 133 7.65 15.00 6.26
N GLN A 134 8.08 15.41 7.46
CA GLN A 134 9.47 15.71 7.71
C GLN A 134 10.23 14.45 7.31
N MET A 135 11.05 14.53 6.26
CA MET A 135 11.97 13.47 5.90
C MET A 135 12.67 13.05 7.19
N ASP A 136 12.47 11.81 7.60
CA ASP A 136 13.09 11.28 8.81
C ASP A 136 14.61 11.55 8.71
N PRO A 137 15.21 12.30 9.64
CA PRO A 137 16.64 12.56 9.66
C PRO A 137 17.48 11.28 9.73
N ASN A 138 16.88 10.13 10.03
CA ASN A 138 17.48 8.80 10.04
C ASN A 138 17.16 7.96 8.80
N ASN A 139 16.51 8.51 7.77
CA ASN A 139 16.33 7.84 6.51
C ASN A 139 17.71 7.57 5.87
N PHE A 140 18.16 6.33 6.05
CA PHE A 140 19.45 5.84 5.59
C PHE A 140 19.59 5.97 4.06
N TYR A 141 18.47 5.79 3.34
CA TYR A 141 18.42 5.83 1.89
C TYR A 141 18.68 7.25 1.34
N ALA A 142 18.07 8.27 1.94
CA ALA A 142 18.29 9.67 1.56
C ALA A 142 19.76 10.10 1.76
N LYS A 143 20.40 9.66 2.86
CA LYS A 143 21.82 9.93 3.13
C LYS A 143 22.74 9.19 2.17
N ASP A 144 22.43 7.94 1.84
CA ASP A 144 23.21 7.14 0.90
C ASP A 144 23.13 7.73 -0.51
N LEU A 145 21.94 8.14 -0.96
CA LEU A 145 21.72 8.77 -2.25
C LEU A 145 22.55 10.07 -2.41
N GLU A 146 22.57 10.92 -1.38
CA GLU A 146 23.37 12.15 -1.39
C GLU A 146 24.87 11.87 -1.46
N LYS A 147 25.35 10.85 -0.74
CA LYS A 147 26.74 10.41 -0.81
C LYS A 147 27.10 9.90 -2.21
N GLN A 148 26.23 9.08 -2.81
CA GLN A 148 26.43 8.59 -4.17
C GLN A 148 26.49 9.74 -5.19
N ARG A 149 25.64 10.76 -5.08
CA ARG A 149 25.68 11.97 -5.94
C ARG A 149 27.02 12.70 -5.85
N GLN A 150 27.56 12.85 -4.65
CA GLN A 150 28.88 13.43 -4.46
C GLN A 150 29.98 12.57 -5.10
N GLN A 151 29.85 11.25 -5.00
CA GLN A 151 30.76 10.30 -5.62
C GLN A 151 30.72 10.37 -7.17
N CYS A 152 29.53 10.56 -7.77
CA CYS A 152 29.38 10.78 -9.22
C CYS A 152 30.20 11.99 -9.70
N ASN A 153 30.16 13.08 -8.93
CA ASN A 153 30.92 14.29 -9.25
C ASN A 153 32.44 14.07 -9.11
N GLN A 154 32.87 13.36 -8.08
CA GLN A 154 34.29 13.01 -7.89
C GLN A 154 34.82 12.11 -9.01
N ASN A 155 34.02 11.13 -9.43
CA ASN A 155 34.35 10.18 -10.49
C ASN A 155 34.20 10.77 -11.92
N LYS A 156 33.74 12.02 -12.03
CA LYS A 156 33.49 12.74 -13.28
C LYS A 156 32.49 12.01 -14.20
N CYS A 157 31.51 11.33 -13.60
CA CYS A 157 30.47 10.59 -14.33
C CYS A 157 29.68 11.42 -15.37
N PRO A 158 29.41 12.73 -15.16
CA PRO A 158 28.75 13.54 -16.18
C PRO A 158 29.49 13.64 -17.54
N MET A 159 30.81 13.42 -17.55
CA MET A 159 31.62 13.42 -18.78
C MET A 159 31.74 12.02 -19.42
N LYS A 160 31.33 10.99 -18.67
CA LYS A 160 31.43 9.58 -19.07
C LYS A 160 30.10 9.06 -19.61
N ARG A 161 28.97 9.51 -19.05
CA ARG A 161 27.63 9.04 -19.40
C ARG A 161 27.29 9.13 -20.90
N GLY A 162 26.58 8.12 -21.41
CA GLY A 162 26.04 8.06 -22.78
C GLY A 162 27.09 7.84 -23.87
N ASN A 163 28.27 7.34 -23.51
CA ASN A 163 29.39 7.02 -24.40
C ASN A 163 29.34 5.56 -24.93
N ARG A 164 28.31 4.77 -24.56
CA ARG A 164 28.10 3.35 -24.89
C ARG A 164 29.13 2.39 -24.31
N ARG A 165 29.84 2.82 -23.27
CA ARG A 165 30.78 2.02 -22.50
C ARG A 165 30.38 2.15 -21.04
N CYS A 166 30.04 1.03 -20.43
CA CYS A 166 29.77 1.03 -19.00
C CYS A 166 31.04 1.34 -18.19
N ASP A 167 31.08 2.49 -17.54
CA ASP A 167 32.05 2.84 -16.51
C ASP A 167 31.50 2.42 -15.13
N GLU A 168 32.03 1.33 -14.56
CA GLU A 168 31.50 0.70 -13.34
C GLU A 168 31.42 1.66 -12.15
N GLU A 169 32.35 2.61 -12.02
CA GLU A 169 32.32 3.63 -10.96
C GLU A 169 31.19 4.66 -11.09
N CYS A 170 30.52 4.67 -12.24
CA CYS A 170 29.35 5.47 -12.58
C CYS A 170 28.07 4.61 -12.70
N ASN A 171 28.20 3.29 -12.48
CA ASN A 171 27.07 2.36 -12.43
C ASN A 171 26.35 2.41 -11.08
N THR A 172 25.97 3.61 -10.66
CA THR A 172 25.10 3.80 -9.51
C THR A 172 23.84 4.49 -9.96
N TYR A 173 22.80 4.30 -9.17
CA TYR A 173 21.52 4.93 -9.40
C TYR A 173 21.62 6.46 -9.43
N ALA A 174 22.37 7.06 -8.49
CA ALA A 174 22.62 8.51 -8.46
C ALA A 174 23.37 9.06 -9.68
N CYS A 175 24.09 8.22 -10.42
CA CYS A 175 24.80 8.57 -11.65
C CYS A 175 24.03 8.18 -12.92
N GLU A 176 22.73 7.87 -12.81
CA GLU A 176 21.86 7.44 -13.93
C GLU A 176 22.40 6.19 -14.65
N PHE A 177 23.04 5.27 -13.92
CA PHE A 177 23.66 4.06 -14.48
C PHE A 177 24.60 4.37 -15.66
N ASP A 178 25.42 5.41 -15.49
CA ASP A 178 26.32 5.95 -16.52
C ASP A 178 25.56 6.42 -17.78
N GLY A 179 24.44 7.11 -17.59
CA GLY A 179 23.56 7.53 -18.70
C GLY A 179 22.95 6.34 -19.43
N ASN A 180 22.63 5.28 -18.69
CA ASN A 180 22.15 3.98 -19.15
C ASN A 180 23.18 3.12 -19.91
N ASP A 181 24.45 3.50 -19.99
CA ASP A 181 25.48 2.66 -20.63
C ASP A 181 25.71 1.34 -19.86
N CYS A 182 25.47 1.35 -18.54
CA CYS A 182 25.58 0.17 -17.68
C CYS A 182 24.27 -0.61 -17.49
N SER A 183 23.13 -0.04 -17.88
CA SER A 183 21.81 -0.69 -17.79
C SER A 183 21.33 -1.26 -19.13
N LEU A 184 22.26 -1.51 -20.07
CA LEU A 184 21.94 -1.94 -21.45
C LEU A 184 21.05 -0.93 -22.21
N GLY A 185 21.09 0.35 -21.84
CA GLY A 185 20.21 1.38 -22.39
C GLY A 185 18.80 1.36 -21.81
N ILE A 186 18.52 0.53 -20.81
CA ILE A 186 17.19 0.38 -20.22
C ILE A 186 17.07 1.35 -19.05
N ASN A 187 16.14 2.31 -19.16
CA ASN A 187 15.72 3.12 -18.02
C ASN A 187 14.48 2.45 -17.40
N PRO A 188 14.54 1.95 -16.15
CA PRO A 188 13.40 1.31 -15.51
C PRO A 188 12.15 2.21 -15.39
N TRP A 189 12.35 3.52 -15.43
CA TRP A 189 11.30 4.55 -15.41
C TRP A 189 11.02 5.14 -16.80
N GLU A 190 11.52 4.55 -17.90
CA GLU A 190 11.31 5.06 -19.26
C GLU A 190 9.81 5.23 -19.60
N ASN A 191 8.99 4.31 -19.13
CA ASN A 191 7.55 4.31 -19.34
C ASN A 191 6.77 5.00 -18.21
N CYS A 192 7.45 5.52 -17.17
CA CYS A 192 6.80 6.19 -16.06
C CYS A 192 6.26 7.56 -16.50
N THR A 193 4.93 7.71 -16.52
CA THR A 193 4.26 8.96 -16.94
C THR A 193 3.84 9.85 -15.77
N ALA A 194 4.38 9.60 -14.57
CA ALA A 194 4.05 10.37 -13.39
C ALA A 194 4.43 11.85 -13.54
N SER A 195 3.70 12.72 -12.84
CA SER A 195 3.90 14.17 -12.89
C SER A 195 5.20 14.61 -12.18
N ILE A 196 5.76 13.73 -11.36
CA ILE A 196 7.01 13.92 -10.64
C ILE A 196 8.07 12.94 -11.11
N ARG A 197 9.34 13.23 -10.81
CA ARG A 197 10.45 12.34 -11.09
C ARG A 197 10.45 11.18 -10.08
N CYS A 198 9.69 10.13 -10.37
CA CYS A 198 9.49 8.99 -9.44
C CYS A 198 10.76 8.28 -9.00
N PHE A 199 11.80 8.37 -9.81
CA PHE A 199 13.10 7.90 -9.41
C PHE A 199 13.58 8.66 -8.13
N GLU A 200 13.38 9.97 -8.03
CA GLU A 200 13.88 10.77 -6.89
C GLU A 200 13.23 10.43 -5.55
N VAL A 201 12.04 9.80 -5.58
CA VAL A 201 11.26 9.43 -4.39
C VAL A 201 11.11 7.92 -4.18
N PHE A 202 11.67 7.10 -5.07
CA PHE A 202 11.59 5.65 -4.99
C PHE A 202 12.25 5.10 -3.71
N MET A 203 11.49 4.35 -2.91
CA MET A 203 11.93 3.77 -1.62
C MET A 203 12.42 4.80 -0.60
N ASP A 204 11.86 6.00 -0.60
CA ASP A 204 12.18 7.04 0.36
C ASP A 204 11.35 6.95 1.64
N GLY A 205 10.44 5.98 1.74
CA GLY A 205 9.57 5.74 2.90
C GLY A 205 8.36 6.68 2.97
N ILE A 206 8.14 7.54 1.98
CA ILE A 206 6.97 8.40 1.85
C ILE A 206 6.14 7.86 0.69
N CYS A 207 4.87 7.55 0.93
CA CYS A 207 4.00 7.12 -0.15
C CYS A 207 3.70 8.27 -1.12
N ASN A 208 4.22 8.19 -2.33
CA ASN A 208 3.93 9.03 -3.47
C ASN A 208 3.01 8.32 -4.45
N GLU A 209 1.70 8.55 -4.31
CA GLU A 209 0.67 7.89 -5.14
C GLU A 209 0.85 8.10 -6.65
N ASP A 210 1.39 9.25 -7.08
CA ASP A 210 1.73 9.49 -8.49
C ASP A 210 2.75 8.47 -9.05
N CYS A 211 3.61 7.93 -8.18
CA CYS A 211 4.64 6.94 -8.47
C CYS A 211 4.21 5.50 -8.12
N ASN A 212 3.08 5.34 -7.44
CA ASN A 212 2.53 4.05 -7.01
C ASN A 212 1.80 3.33 -8.16
N ASN A 213 2.51 3.10 -9.25
CA ASN A 213 1.98 2.38 -10.40
C ASN A 213 3.05 1.48 -11.03
N PRO A 214 2.67 0.48 -11.85
CA PRO A 214 3.61 -0.48 -12.39
C PRO A 214 4.72 0.15 -13.26
N GLN A 215 4.41 1.24 -13.98
CA GLN A 215 5.37 1.92 -14.86
C GLN A 215 6.43 2.69 -14.08
N CYS A 216 6.11 3.07 -12.85
CA CYS A 216 6.98 3.80 -11.93
C CYS A 216 7.47 2.92 -10.77
N LEU A 217 7.34 1.59 -10.91
CA LEU A 217 7.81 0.57 -9.96
C LEU A 217 7.17 0.64 -8.57
N PHE A 218 5.87 0.99 -8.51
CA PHE A 218 5.07 1.04 -7.28
C PHE A 218 5.70 1.87 -6.17
N ASP A 219 6.37 2.97 -6.54
CA ASP A 219 7.04 3.85 -5.60
C ASP A 219 7.98 3.11 -4.64
N GLY A 220 8.65 2.07 -5.12
CA GLY A 220 9.53 1.29 -4.26
C GLY A 220 8.84 0.48 -3.16
N ARG A 221 7.50 0.39 -3.20
CA ARG A 221 6.66 -0.14 -2.13
C ARG A 221 6.56 0.76 -0.90
N ASP A 222 6.86 2.05 -1.01
CA ASP A 222 6.62 3.02 0.07
C ASP A 222 5.13 3.19 0.40
N CYS A 223 4.27 2.97 -0.60
CA CYS A 223 2.81 2.92 -0.43
C CYS A 223 2.28 1.58 0.07
N GLN A 224 3.12 0.55 0.12
CA GLN A 224 2.71 -0.73 0.66
C GLN A 224 2.74 -0.64 2.19
N LYS A 225 1.62 -0.94 2.85
CA LYS A 225 1.56 -1.00 4.32
C LYS A 225 2.72 -1.87 4.80
N SER A 226 3.59 -1.33 5.65
CA SER A 226 4.67 -2.08 6.26
C SER A 226 4.05 -3.26 7.00
N LEU A 227 4.24 -4.46 6.47
CA LEU A 227 3.85 -5.68 7.15
C LEU A 227 4.60 -5.69 8.48
N GLN A 228 3.87 -5.91 9.58
CA GLN A 228 4.51 -6.08 10.87
C GLN A 228 5.50 -7.25 10.76
N PRO A 229 6.65 -7.23 11.45
CA PRO A 229 7.58 -8.35 11.41
C PRO A 229 6.88 -9.65 11.80
N CYS A 230 7.27 -10.77 11.17
CA CYS A 230 6.77 -12.10 11.51
C CYS A 230 6.70 -12.29 13.02
N ASN A 231 5.59 -12.86 13.51
CA ASN A 231 5.35 -12.99 14.94
C ASN A 231 6.58 -13.63 15.63
N PRO A 232 7.22 -12.94 16.61
CA PRO A 232 8.48 -13.40 17.18
C PRO A 232 8.39 -14.77 17.89
N ILE A 233 7.20 -15.21 18.28
CA ILE A 233 6.96 -16.53 18.86
C ILE A 233 7.10 -17.63 17.80
N TYR A 234 6.70 -17.33 16.56
CA TYR A 234 6.66 -18.28 15.45
C TYR A 234 7.77 -18.06 14.41
N ASP A 235 8.47 -16.92 14.44
CA ASP A 235 9.56 -16.57 13.50
C ASP A 235 10.63 -17.67 13.41
N ALA A 236 11.10 -18.17 14.56
CA ALA A 236 12.09 -19.25 14.61
C ALA A 236 11.55 -20.60 14.08
N TYR A 237 10.23 -20.85 14.19
CA TYR A 237 9.58 -22.02 13.62
C TYR A 237 9.48 -21.86 12.09
N CYS A 238 9.02 -20.71 11.62
CA CYS A 238 8.83 -20.43 10.19
C CYS A 238 10.14 -20.43 9.42
N GLN A 239 11.22 -19.85 9.96
CA GLN A 239 12.53 -19.92 9.33
C GLN A 239 13.05 -21.35 9.15
N LYS A 240 12.78 -22.25 10.11
CA LYS A 240 13.22 -23.65 10.05
C LYS A 240 12.37 -24.49 9.10
N HIS A 241 11.14 -24.06 8.84
CA HIS A 241 10.16 -24.77 8.01
C HIS A 241 9.96 -24.11 6.63
N TYR A 242 10.68 -23.02 6.35
CA TYR A 242 10.61 -22.30 5.08
C TYR A 242 11.09 -23.17 3.91
N ALA A 243 10.29 -23.20 2.84
CA ALA A 243 10.59 -23.89 1.58
C ALA A 243 11.04 -25.35 1.71
N ASN A 244 10.61 -26.05 2.77
CA ASN A 244 10.99 -27.44 3.05
C ASN A 244 10.17 -28.49 2.24
N GLY A 245 9.22 -28.03 1.42
CA GLY A 245 8.33 -28.89 0.62
C GLY A 245 7.04 -29.34 1.32
N TYR A 246 6.79 -28.88 2.55
CA TYR A 246 5.58 -29.12 3.32
C TYR A 246 4.86 -27.78 3.58
N CYS A 247 3.53 -27.82 3.65
CA CYS A 247 2.73 -26.63 3.90
C CYS A 247 2.60 -26.39 5.40
N ASP A 248 3.19 -25.30 5.88
CA ASP A 248 3.14 -24.86 7.27
C ASP A 248 2.25 -23.60 7.36
N TYR A 249 0.96 -23.80 7.64
CA TYR A 249 -0.07 -22.74 7.57
C TYR A 249 0.18 -21.54 8.48
N GLY A 250 0.84 -21.73 9.63
CA GLY A 250 1.22 -20.64 10.53
C GLY A 250 2.33 -19.72 9.99
N CYS A 251 2.94 -20.11 8.87
CA CYS A 251 4.04 -19.41 8.19
C CYS A 251 3.67 -19.05 6.75
N ASN A 252 2.38 -19.03 6.44
CA ASN A 252 1.86 -18.71 5.11
C ASN A 252 1.05 -17.41 5.19
N ASN A 253 1.73 -16.32 5.55
CA ASN A 253 1.16 -14.98 5.55
C ASN A 253 2.15 -14.04 4.84
N ALA A 254 1.91 -12.74 4.85
CA ALA A 254 2.75 -11.82 4.08
C ALA A 254 4.00 -11.43 4.88
N GLU A 255 3.92 -11.49 6.22
CA GLU A 255 5.01 -11.18 7.15
C GLU A 255 5.95 -12.35 7.46
N CYS A 256 5.48 -13.60 7.30
CA CYS A 256 6.15 -14.89 7.45
C CYS A 256 5.90 -15.73 6.17
#